data_AF-R1GM80-F1
#
_entry.id   AF-R1GM80-F1
#
_cell.length_a   1.000
_cell.length_b   1.000
_cell.length_c   1.000
_cell.angle_alpha   90.00
_cell.angle_beta   90.00
_cell.angle_gamma   90.00
#
_symmetry.space_group_name_H-M   'P 1'
#
loop_
_entity.id
_entity.type
_entity.pdbx_description
1 polymer ?
#
loop_
_entity_poly.entity_id
_entity_poly.type
_entity_poly.pdbx_seq_one_letter_code
_entity_poly.pdbx_strand_id
1 'polypeptide(L)'
;MMLVEDKSRAEGVPVTCLYEPIRFPQRAEVEGLPEDYVYWVLVSRRSTFGVADEELVEMTSERAGELALEVTEKWHPQLRPLFELQERSQTAALRVLSMRPELAAWAPLEEPVTLIGDAAHVMSPSGGMGAVTAFRDAANLARVLVENGGRVSAESVGQYEEMMREYAAEAIQGSRRGGVRFFNHPPFEECKPVNA
;
A
#
# COMPACT_ATOMS: atom_id res chain seq x y z
N MET A 1 -12.64 4.01 10.61
CA MET A 1 -11.91 4.72 9.53
C MET A 1 -12.66 5.98 9.09
N MET A 2 -11.98 7.13 9.07
CA MET A 2 -12.51 8.43 8.64
C MET A 2 -11.72 8.95 7.43
N LEU A 3 -12.38 9.75 6.58
CA LEU A 3 -11.81 10.32 5.36
C LEU A 3 -12.03 11.84 5.33
N VAL A 4 -10.96 12.60 5.06
CA VAL A 4 -10.99 14.05 4.80
C VAL A 4 -10.35 14.31 3.44
N GLU A 5 -10.97 15.16 2.64
CA GLU A 5 -10.46 15.55 1.32
C GLU A 5 -10.31 17.07 1.23
N ASP A 6 -9.08 17.54 1.01
CA ASP A 6 -8.80 18.91 0.63
C ASP A 6 -8.82 19.04 -0.90
N LYS A 7 -9.92 19.59 -1.43
CA LYS A 7 -10.14 19.85 -2.86
C LYS A 7 -9.82 21.30 -3.26
N SER A 8 -9.26 22.11 -2.36
CA SER A 8 -9.00 23.53 -2.62
C SER A 8 -7.76 23.79 -3.49
N ARG A 9 -7.00 22.75 -3.82
CA ARG A 9 -5.74 22.82 -4.58
C ARG A 9 -5.99 23.09 -6.06
N ALA A 10 -5.16 23.95 -6.65
CA ALA A 10 -5.35 24.49 -8.01
C ALA A 10 -5.35 23.43 -9.13
N GLU A 11 -4.66 22.31 -8.94
CA GLU A 11 -4.57 21.22 -9.93
C GLU A 11 -5.79 20.27 -9.92
N GLY A 12 -6.78 20.49 -9.04
CA GLY A 12 -8.00 19.67 -8.95
C GLY A 12 -7.79 18.26 -8.39
N VAL A 13 -6.56 17.89 -8.05
CA VAL A 13 -6.22 16.65 -7.34
C VAL A 13 -6.39 16.88 -5.84
N PRO A 14 -7.17 16.05 -5.13
CA PRO A 14 -7.32 16.18 -3.68
C PRO A 14 -6.04 15.78 -2.93
N VAL A 15 -5.83 16.41 -1.77
CA VAL A 15 -5.07 15.76 -0.69
C VAL A 15 -6.07 15.03 0.19
N THR A 16 -5.94 13.72 0.26
CA THR A 16 -6.83 12.90 1.08
C THR A 16 -6.11 12.46 2.34
N CYS A 17 -6.71 12.73 3.50
CA CYS A 17 -6.31 12.16 4.77
C CYS A 17 -7.25 11.01 5.11
N LEU A 18 -6.66 9.84 5.34
CA LEU A 18 -7.31 8.74 6.03
C LEU A 18 -6.84 8.75 7.48
N TYR A 19 -7.73 8.58 8.44
CA TYR A 19 -7.30 8.36 9.82
C TYR A 19 -8.24 7.43 10.59
N GLU A 20 -7.68 6.76 11.58
CA GLU A 20 -8.39 5.76 12.37
C GLU A 20 -7.81 5.64 13.78
N PRO A 21 -8.64 5.69 14.83
CA PRO A 21 -8.19 5.32 16.17
C PRO A 21 -7.93 3.82 16.23
N ILE A 22 -6.70 3.44 16.58
CA ILE A 22 -6.28 2.08 16.85
C ILE A 22 -6.34 1.86 18.36
N ARG A 23 -7.16 0.90 18.78
CA ARG A 23 -7.40 0.60 20.20
C ARG A 23 -7.11 -0.86 20.48
N PHE A 24 -6.56 -1.12 21.66
CA PHE A 24 -6.22 -2.46 22.11
C PHE A 24 -7.05 -2.86 23.33
N PRO A 25 -8.33 -3.25 23.16
CA PRO A 25 -9.22 -3.53 24.28
C PRO A 25 -8.81 -4.76 25.11
N GLN A 26 -8.08 -5.72 24.52
CA GLN A 26 -7.55 -6.91 25.20
C GLN A 26 -6.14 -6.70 25.79
N ARG A 27 -5.76 -5.46 26.13
CA ARG A 27 -4.42 -5.15 26.71
C ARG A 27 -4.07 -5.98 27.94
N ALA A 28 -5.06 -6.42 28.71
CA ALA A 28 -4.84 -7.29 29.87
C ALA A 28 -4.42 -8.72 29.50
N GLU A 29 -4.62 -9.15 28.26
CA GLU A 29 -4.42 -10.53 27.81
C GLU A 29 -3.15 -10.71 26.97
N VAL A 30 -2.61 -9.63 26.40
CA VAL A 30 -1.47 -9.68 25.49
C VAL A 30 -0.40 -8.69 25.96
N GLU A 31 0.79 -9.22 26.27
CA GLU A 31 1.95 -8.40 26.63
C GLU A 31 2.55 -7.69 25.40
N GLY A 32 3.15 -6.52 25.61
CA GLY A 32 3.89 -5.80 24.57
C GLY A 32 3.04 -5.00 23.57
N LEU A 33 1.73 -4.83 23.81
CA LEU A 33 0.90 -3.97 22.97
C LEU A 33 1.29 -2.48 23.12
N PRO A 34 1.35 -1.69 22.03
CA PRO A 34 1.59 -0.25 22.12
C PRO A 34 0.40 0.45 22.81
N GLU A 35 0.55 1.72 23.20
CA GLU A 35 -0.59 2.54 23.65
C GLU A 35 -1.64 2.70 22.54
N ASP A 36 -2.87 3.07 22.90
CA ASP A 36 -3.87 3.42 21.90
C ASP A 36 -3.39 4.67 21.13
N TYR A 37 -3.51 4.65 19.80
CA TYR A 37 -3.00 5.71 18.94
C TYR A 37 -3.96 6.05 17.81
N VAL A 38 -3.71 7.15 17.11
CA VAL A 38 -4.40 7.46 15.86
C VAL A 38 -3.46 7.21 14.71
N TYR A 39 -3.81 6.27 13.85
CA TYR A 39 -3.16 6.07 12.57
C TYR A 39 -3.68 7.10 11.58
N TRP A 40 -2.81 7.71 10.78
CA TRP A 40 -3.21 8.58 9.69
C TRP A 40 -2.30 8.44 8.47
N VAL A 41 -2.84 8.74 7.30
CA VAL A 41 -2.13 8.76 6.02
C VAL A 41 -2.59 9.97 5.23
N LEU A 42 -1.64 10.74 4.73
CA LEU A 42 -1.87 11.73 3.67
C LEU A 42 -1.49 11.10 2.33
N VAL A 43 -2.39 11.19 1.36
CA VAL A 43 -2.15 10.70 0.00
C VAL A 43 -2.59 11.74 -1.03
N SER A 44 -1.73 11.97 -2.03
CA SER A 44 -1.99 12.84 -3.17
C SER A 44 -0.99 12.53 -4.28
N ARG A 45 -0.97 13.37 -5.33
CA ARG A 45 0.04 13.31 -6.40
C ARG A 45 1.36 13.93 -5.94
N ARG A 46 2.45 13.53 -6.62
CA ARG A 46 3.80 14.07 -6.39
C ARG A 46 3.83 15.61 -6.47
N SER A 47 3.14 16.20 -7.45
CA SER A 47 3.07 17.66 -7.62
C SER A 47 2.51 18.38 -6.38
N THR A 48 1.61 17.73 -5.64
CA THR A 48 1.02 18.28 -4.43
C THR A 48 2.00 18.39 -3.27
N PHE A 49 2.91 17.42 -3.14
CA PHE A 49 3.92 17.41 -2.10
C PHE A 49 5.15 18.25 -2.48
N GLY A 50 5.40 18.43 -3.79
CA GLY A 50 6.53 19.23 -4.27
C GLY A 50 7.91 18.58 -4.04
N VAL A 51 7.95 17.28 -3.76
CA VAL A 51 9.17 16.53 -3.44
C VAL A 51 9.64 15.72 -4.66
N ALA A 52 10.95 15.68 -4.91
CA ALA A 52 11.53 14.84 -5.94
C ALA A 52 11.57 13.36 -5.53
N ASP A 53 11.62 12.42 -6.48
CA ASP A 53 11.65 10.98 -6.14
C ASP A 53 12.93 10.64 -5.35
N GLU A 54 14.04 11.26 -5.73
CA GLU A 54 15.36 11.07 -5.12
C GLU A 54 15.40 11.62 -3.68
N GLU A 55 14.75 12.77 -3.45
CA GLU A 55 14.62 13.37 -2.12
C GLU A 55 13.70 12.54 -1.22
N LEU A 56 12.63 11.97 -1.79
CA LEU A 56 11.68 11.14 -1.05
C LEU A 56 12.33 9.86 -0.50
N VAL A 57 13.24 9.25 -1.26
CA VAL A 57 13.94 8.02 -0.84
C VAL A 57 14.86 8.27 0.37
N GLU A 58 15.52 9.42 0.40
CA GLU A 58 16.44 9.80 1.47
C GLU A 58 15.75 10.61 2.59
N MET A 59 14.43 10.77 2.52
CA MET A 59 13.68 11.64 3.42
C MET A 59 13.70 11.09 4.85
N THR A 60 14.16 11.91 5.79
CA THR A 60 14.10 11.58 7.21
C THR A 60 12.68 11.70 7.75
N SER A 61 12.39 10.98 8.84
CA SER A 61 11.08 11.07 9.50
C SER A 61 10.75 12.48 10.00
N GLU A 62 11.76 13.25 10.42
CA GLU A 62 11.58 14.67 10.78
C GLU A 62 11.07 15.49 9.59
N ARG A 63 11.72 15.35 8.41
CA ARG A 63 11.31 16.07 7.21
C ARG A 63 9.94 15.61 6.71
N ALA A 64 9.62 14.33 6.80
CA ALA A 64 8.29 13.81 6.48
C ALA A 64 7.21 14.42 7.39
N GLY A 65 7.51 14.58 8.68
CA GLY A 65 6.61 15.24 9.62
C GLY A 65 6.41 16.72 9.34
N GLU A 66 7.47 17.45 9.00
CA GLU A 66 7.37 18.85 8.54
C GLU A 66 6.53 18.98 7.27
N LEU A 67 6.76 18.12 6.28
CA LEU A 67 5.99 18.11 5.04
C LEU A 67 4.49 17.88 5.30
N ALA A 68 4.14 16.98 6.23
CA ALA A 68 2.76 16.78 6.62
C ALA A 68 2.12 18.05 7.21
N LEU A 69 2.87 18.82 8.01
CA LEU A 69 2.41 20.09 8.57
C LEU A 69 2.26 21.19 7.51
N GLU A 70 3.18 21.27 6.56
CA GLU A 70 3.14 22.19 5.41
C GLU A 70 1.93 21.93 4.51
N VAL A 71 1.70 20.66 4.15
CA VAL A 71 0.57 20.27 3.30
C VAL A 71 -0.78 20.50 3.98
N THR A 72 -0.81 20.47 5.31
CA THR A 72 -2.06 20.62 6.10
C THR A 72 -2.16 21.98 6.80
N GLU A 73 -1.32 22.96 6.46
CA GLU A 73 -1.26 24.28 7.09
C GLU A 73 -2.63 24.96 7.17
N LYS A 74 -3.38 24.91 6.06
CA LYS A 74 -4.67 25.61 5.90
C LYS A 74 -5.88 24.73 6.24
N TRP A 75 -5.65 23.54 6.77
CA TRP A 75 -6.74 22.62 7.11
C TRP A 75 -7.50 23.10 8.34
N HIS A 76 -8.74 22.63 8.49
CA HIS A 76 -9.60 23.04 9.59
C HIS A 76 -8.91 22.80 10.96
N PRO A 77 -8.96 23.76 11.91
CA PRO A 77 -8.25 23.65 13.19
C PRO A 77 -8.51 22.37 13.98
N GLN A 78 -9.68 21.75 13.83
CA GLN A 78 -10.00 20.48 14.51
C GLN A 78 -9.22 19.26 13.99
N LEU A 79 -8.63 19.34 12.80
CA LEU A 79 -7.82 18.26 12.22
C LEU A 79 -6.32 18.44 12.47
N ARG A 80 -5.90 19.67 12.77
CA ARG A 80 -4.50 20.03 13.03
C ARG A 80 -3.81 19.15 14.08
N PRO A 81 -4.46 18.76 15.21
CA PRO A 81 -3.82 17.91 16.20
C PRO A 81 -3.33 16.55 15.67
N LEU A 82 -3.93 16.00 14.60
CA LEU A 82 -3.47 14.75 13.99
C LEU A 82 -2.02 14.85 13.49
N PHE A 83 -1.63 16.03 13.01
CA PHE A 83 -0.32 16.28 12.41
C PHE A 83 0.63 16.98 13.40
N GLU A 84 0.11 17.83 14.28
CA GLU A 84 0.91 18.57 15.27
C GLU A 84 1.40 17.67 16.42
N LEU A 85 0.63 16.63 16.78
CA LEU A 85 0.96 15.68 17.84
C LEU A 85 1.52 14.34 17.31
N GLN A 86 1.95 14.31 16.05
CA GLN A 86 2.53 13.12 15.45
C GLN A 86 3.82 12.70 16.20
N GLU A 87 4.02 11.39 16.36
CA GLU A 87 5.32 10.85 16.79
C GLU A 87 6.28 10.92 15.59
N ARG A 88 7.14 11.94 15.56
CA ARG A 88 7.97 12.21 14.38
C ARG A 88 8.89 11.06 14.03
N SER A 89 9.36 10.28 15.00
CA SER A 89 10.19 9.11 14.69
C SER A 89 9.44 7.98 13.97
N GLN A 90 8.11 8.04 13.90
CA GLN A 90 7.25 7.05 13.24
C GLN A 90 6.58 7.57 11.97
N THR A 91 6.92 8.79 11.54
CA THR A 91 6.42 9.34 10.27
C THR A 91 7.32 8.94 9.11
N ALA A 92 6.72 8.55 8.00
CA ALA A 92 7.43 8.24 6.76
C ALA A 92 6.68 8.79 5.56
N ALA A 93 7.43 9.19 4.54
CA ALA A 93 6.90 9.56 3.24
C ALA A 93 7.30 8.47 2.23
N LEU A 94 6.32 7.92 1.52
CA LEU A 94 6.53 6.78 0.64
C LEU A 94 5.93 7.04 -0.74
N ARG A 95 6.64 6.59 -1.78
CA ARG A 95 6.10 6.54 -3.14
C ARG A 95 5.11 5.40 -3.24
N VAL A 96 3.91 5.67 -3.75
CA VAL A 96 2.94 4.64 -4.09
C VAL A 96 3.36 3.97 -5.41
N LEU A 97 3.54 2.65 -5.38
CA LEU A 97 3.84 1.81 -6.53
C LEU A 97 2.69 0.83 -6.78
N SER A 98 2.54 0.41 -8.03
CA SER A 98 1.60 -0.64 -8.41
C SER A 98 2.09 -1.31 -9.69
N MET A 99 1.87 -2.61 -9.81
CA MET A 99 1.92 -3.32 -11.07
C MET A 99 0.71 -2.99 -11.93
N ARG A 100 0.82 -3.32 -13.22
CA ARG A 100 -0.34 -3.42 -14.12
C ARG A 100 -1.08 -4.73 -13.85
N PRO A 101 -2.41 -4.78 -14.04
CA PRO A 101 -3.19 -5.98 -13.75
C PRO A 101 -2.92 -7.11 -14.75
N GLU A 102 -2.36 -6.83 -15.93
CA GLU A 102 -1.89 -7.82 -16.89
C GLU A 102 -0.56 -8.44 -16.41
N LEU A 103 -0.61 -9.25 -15.35
CA LEU A 103 0.55 -9.94 -14.82
C LEU A 103 1.08 -10.93 -15.86
N ALA A 104 2.34 -10.76 -16.25
CA ALA A 104 2.99 -11.65 -17.21
C ALA A 104 2.97 -13.08 -16.68
N ALA A 105 2.58 -14.04 -17.53
CA ALA A 105 2.80 -15.44 -17.24
C ALA A 105 4.27 -15.78 -17.54
N TRP A 106 4.89 -16.56 -16.67
CA TRP A 106 6.19 -17.18 -16.91
C TRP A 106 6.04 -18.69 -16.87
N ALA A 107 6.94 -19.38 -17.60
CA ALA A 107 7.03 -20.82 -17.47
C ALA A 107 7.59 -21.15 -16.08
N PRO A 108 7.01 -22.12 -15.35
CA PRO A 108 7.57 -22.56 -14.09
C PRO A 108 9.02 -23.03 -14.30
N LEU A 109 9.88 -22.67 -13.36
CA LEU A 109 11.31 -23.00 -13.43
C LEU A 109 11.53 -24.50 -13.15
N GLU A 110 12.54 -25.10 -13.81
CA GLU A 110 12.93 -26.50 -13.58
C GLU A 110 13.39 -26.73 -12.14
N GLU A 111 14.12 -25.76 -11.57
CA GLU A 111 14.33 -25.63 -10.13
C GLU A 111 13.21 -24.75 -9.56
N PRO A 112 12.22 -25.32 -8.84
CA PRO A 112 10.98 -24.63 -8.55
C PRO A 112 11.19 -23.49 -7.55
N VAL A 113 11.16 -22.27 -8.08
CA VAL A 113 11.15 -21.00 -7.34
C VAL A 113 9.91 -20.22 -7.76
N THR A 114 9.25 -19.57 -6.80
CA THR A 114 8.07 -18.74 -7.06
C THR A 114 8.05 -17.50 -6.17
N LEU A 115 7.13 -16.58 -6.44
CA LEU A 115 6.98 -15.30 -5.75
C LEU A 115 5.64 -15.25 -4.99
N ILE A 116 5.63 -14.55 -3.86
CA ILE A 116 4.44 -14.24 -3.06
C ILE A 116 4.48 -12.76 -2.62
N GLY A 117 3.34 -12.21 -2.22
CA GLY A 117 3.20 -10.86 -1.69
C GLY A 117 3.65 -9.78 -2.68
N ASP A 118 4.19 -8.69 -2.15
CA ASP A 118 4.63 -7.54 -2.97
C ASP A 118 5.73 -7.91 -3.99
N ALA A 119 6.48 -8.99 -3.77
CA ALA A 119 7.44 -9.49 -4.76
C ALA A 119 6.75 -10.04 -6.01
N ALA A 120 5.52 -10.56 -5.89
CA ALA A 120 4.73 -11.07 -7.00
C ALA A 120 3.76 -10.03 -7.57
N HIS A 121 3.17 -9.19 -6.72
CA HIS A 121 2.01 -8.36 -7.10
C HIS A 121 1.88 -7.04 -6.34
N VAL A 122 2.98 -6.26 -6.22
CA VAL A 122 2.91 -4.92 -5.60
C VAL A 122 1.75 -4.09 -6.15
N MET A 123 0.96 -3.51 -5.26
CA MET A 123 -0.25 -2.75 -5.60
C MET A 123 -0.37 -1.51 -4.73
N SER A 124 -1.11 -0.51 -5.22
CA SER A 124 -1.41 0.69 -4.43
C SER A 124 -2.10 0.30 -3.11
N PRO A 125 -1.76 0.91 -1.96
CA PRO A 125 -2.40 0.60 -0.69
C PRO A 125 -3.87 1.04 -0.62
N SER A 126 -4.35 1.78 -1.63
CA SER A 126 -5.69 2.38 -1.66
C SER A 126 -6.83 1.36 -1.68
N GLY A 127 -6.56 0.09 -2.00
CA GLY A 127 -7.53 -1.00 -1.91
C GLY A 127 -7.51 -1.74 -0.58
N GLY A 128 -6.49 -1.54 0.26
CA GLY A 128 -6.33 -2.28 1.52
C GLY A 128 -6.11 -3.79 1.36
N MET A 129 -5.72 -4.26 0.16
CA MET A 129 -5.69 -5.69 -0.16
C MET A 129 -4.31 -6.34 -0.10
N GLY A 130 -3.19 -5.59 -0.12
CA GLY A 130 -1.84 -6.16 -0.26
C GLY A 130 -1.52 -7.31 0.71
N ALA A 131 -1.64 -7.05 2.02
CA ALA A 131 -1.38 -8.07 3.04
C ALA A 131 -2.35 -9.26 2.97
N VAL A 132 -3.63 -9.00 2.68
CA VAL A 132 -4.66 -10.05 2.53
C VAL A 132 -4.34 -10.94 1.33
N THR A 133 -3.89 -10.34 0.23
CA THR A 133 -3.44 -11.08 -0.96
C THR A 133 -2.20 -11.91 -0.66
N ALA A 134 -1.22 -11.36 0.08
CA ALA A 134 -0.03 -12.12 0.51
C ALA A 134 -0.38 -13.33 1.39
N PHE A 135 -1.34 -13.20 2.31
CA PHE A 135 -1.82 -14.35 3.09
C PHE A 135 -2.56 -15.38 2.23
N ARG A 136 -3.32 -14.91 1.24
CA ARG A 136 -3.98 -15.78 0.25
C ARG A 136 -2.94 -16.54 -0.59
N ASP A 137 -1.82 -15.92 -0.93
CA ASP A 137 -0.71 -16.61 -1.60
C ASP A 137 -0.19 -17.76 -0.76
N ALA A 138 0.17 -17.47 0.50
CA ALA A 138 0.73 -18.47 1.41
C ALA A 138 -0.23 -19.65 1.62
N ALA A 139 -1.52 -19.37 1.80
CA ALA A 139 -2.54 -20.40 1.96
C ALA A 139 -2.72 -21.27 0.71
N ASN A 140 -2.77 -20.66 -0.48
CA ASN A 140 -2.94 -21.39 -1.73
C ASN A 140 -1.69 -22.19 -2.11
N LEU A 141 -0.50 -21.61 -1.93
CA LEU A 141 0.76 -22.32 -2.17
C LEU A 141 0.87 -23.55 -1.25
N ALA A 142 0.60 -23.38 0.05
CA ALA A 142 0.60 -24.50 0.99
C ALA A 142 -0.41 -25.59 0.60
N ARG A 143 -1.63 -25.20 0.20
CA ARG A 143 -2.66 -26.14 -0.26
C ARG A 143 -2.20 -26.95 -1.47
N VAL A 144 -1.68 -26.28 -2.50
CA VAL A 144 -1.23 -26.94 -3.72
C VAL A 144 -0.09 -27.91 -3.43
N LEU A 145 0.86 -27.54 -2.58
CA LEU A 145 1.94 -28.45 -2.18
C LEU A 145 1.41 -29.68 -1.44
N VAL A 146 0.45 -29.53 -0.53
CA VAL A 146 -0.17 -30.65 0.19
C VAL A 146 -0.94 -31.59 -0.75
N GLU A 147 -1.71 -31.03 -1.68
CA GLU A 147 -2.47 -31.80 -2.69
C GLU A 147 -1.53 -32.59 -3.63
N ASN A 148 -0.32 -32.07 -3.86
CA ASN A 148 0.74 -32.74 -4.61
C ASN A 148 1.66 -33.62 -3.73
N GLY A 149 1.19 -34.04 -2.56
CA GLY A 149 1.91 -34.98 -1.68
C GLY A 149 3.18 -34.39 -1.05
N GLY A 150 3.23 -33.07 -0.87
CA GLY A 150 4.37 -32.35 -0.30
C GLY A 150 5.55 -32.18 -1.26
N ARG A 151 5.40 -32.57 -2.54
CA ARG A 151 6.45 -32.42 -3.54
C ARG A 151 6.44 -31.01 -4.11
N VAL A 152 7.60 -30.38 -4.15
CA VAL A 152 7.81 -29.13 -4.85
C VAL A 152 8.24 -29.47 -6.28
N SER A 153 7.41 -29.14 -7.27
CA SER A 153 7.69 -29.33 -8.69
C SER A 153 7.29 -28.10 -9.50
N ALA A 154 7.82 -28.00 -10.72
CA ALA A 154 7.40 -27.01 -11.71
C ALA A 154 5.87 -27.02 -11.92
N GLU A 155 5.25 -28.20 -11.92
CA GLU A 155 3.80 -28.37 -12.08
C GLU A 155 3.03 -27.79 -10.88
N SER A 156 3.40 -28.15 -9.64
CA SER A 156 2.72 -27.63 -8.45
C SER A 156 2.90 -26.12 -8.31
N VAL A 157 4.07 -25.60 -8.63
CA VAL A 157 4.32 -24.15 -8.63
C VAL A 157 3.48 -23.45 -9.71
N GLY A 158 3.42 -24.02 -10.92
CA GLY A 158 2.61 -23.47 -12.00
C GLY A 158 1.12 -23.38 -11.67
N GLN A 159 0.56 -24.39 -11.00
CA GLN A 159 -0.84 -24.37 -10.51
C GLN A 159 -1.08 -23.20 -9.53
N TYR A 160 -0.16 -22.97 -8.60
CA TYR A 160 -0.24 -21.83 -7.69
C TYR A 160 -0.15 -20.49 -8.44
N GLU A 161 0.81 -20.34 -9.34
CA GLU A 161 1.06 -19.09 -10.06
C GLU A 161 -0.10 -18.71 -10.99
N GLU A 162 -0.77 -19.70 -11.59
CA GLU A 162 -1.98 -19.48 -12.38
C GLU A 162 -3.11 -18.89 -11.54
N MET A 163 -3.45 -19.51 -10.41
CA MET A 163 -4.44 -18.96 -9.49
C MET A 163 -4.03 -17.57 -8.97
N MET A 164 -2.75 -17.39 -8.64
CA MET A 164 -2.23 -16.15 -8.08
C MET A 164 -2.45 -14.96 -9.02
N ARG A 165 -2.13 -15.12 -10.31
CA ARG A 165 -2.28 -14.05 -11.29
C ARG A 165 -3.72 -13.54 -11.37
N GLU A 166 -4.72 -14.42 -11.27
CA GLU A 166 -6.13 -14.05 -11.35
C GLU A 166 -6.54 -13.11 -10.19
N TYR A 167 -6.37 -13.55 -8.94
CA TYR A 167 -6.81 -12.74 -7.81
C TYR A 167 -5.91 -11.54 -7.53
N ALA A 168 -4.64 -11.60 -7.91
CA ALA A 168 -3.74 -10.46 -7.83
C ALA A 168 -4.15 -9.35 -8.82
N ALA A 169 -4.53 -9.72 -10.05
CA ALA A 169 -5.03 -8.76 -11.04
C ALA A 169 -6.30 -8.05 -10.55
N GLU A 170 -7.24 -8.79 -9.94
CA GLU A 170 -8.44 -8.21 -9.34
C GLU A 170 -8.11 -7.23 -8.19
N ALA A 171 -7.15 -7.58 -7.33
CA ALA A 171 -6.71 -6.75 -6.21
C ALA A 171 -6.01 -5.47 -6.69
N ILE A 172 -5.19 -5.54 -7.74
CA ILE A 172 -4.55 -4.39 -8.39
C ILE A 172 -5.61 -3.45 -8.97
N GLN A 173 -6.61 -3.97 -9.69
CA GLN A 173 -7.70 -3.15 -10.23
C GLN A 173 -8.55 -2.52 -9.12
N GLY A 174 -8.84 -3.26 -8.05
CA GLY A 174 -9.52 -2.75 -6.86
C GLY A 174 -8.78 -1.60 -6.20
N SER A 175 -7.47 -1.76 -6.06
CA SER A 175 -6.58 -0.73 -5.52
C SER A 175 -6.55 0.53 -6.37
N ARG A 176 -6.57 0.40 -7.70
CA ARG A 176 -6.72 1.56 -8.61
C ARG A 176 -8.06 2.27 -8.41
N ARG A 177 -9.18 1.54 -8.26
CA ARG A 177 -10.49 2.18 -7.99
C ARG A 177 -10.46 3.03 -6.72
N GLY A 178 -9.81 2.55 -5.66
CA GLY A 178 -9.55 3.34 -4.45
C GLY A 178 -8.67 4.56 -4.72
N GLY A 179 -7.57 4.39 -5.46
CA GLY A 179 -6.67 5.48 -5.80
C GLY A 179 -7.30 6.57 -6.67
N VAL A 180 -8.24 6.22 -7.56
CA VAL A 180 -9.03 7.21 -8.33
C VAL A 180 -9.80 8.12 -7.38
N ARG A 181 -10.40 7.55 -6.33
CA ARG A 181 -11.13 8.33 -5.32
C ARG A 181 -10.19 9.20 -4.49
N PHE A 182 -9.05 8.68 -4.06
CA PHE A 182 -8.17 9.35 -3.09
C PHE A 182 -7.22 10.39 -3.69
N PHE A 183 -6.79 10.23 -4.94
CA PHE A 183 -5.79 11.13 -5.54
C PHE A 183 -5.89 11.19 -7.06
N ASN A 184 -7.08 10.92 -7.60
CA ASN A 184 -7.35 10.87 -9.04
C ASN A 184 -6.35 9.96 -9.77
N HIS A 185 -5.99 8.78 -9.24
CA HIS A 185 -5.03 7.85 -9.85
C HIS A 185 -5.26 7.72 -11.37
N PRO A 186 -4.23 7.92 -12.21
CA PRO A 186 -4.44 7.96 -13.66
C PRO A 186 -4.67 6.54 -14.20
N PRO A 187 -5.07 6.37 -15.47
CA PRO A 187 -4.92 5.09 -16.17
C PRO A 187 -3.51 4.51 -16.01
N PHE A 188 -3.38 3.18 -16.03
CA PHE A 188 -2.07 2.51 -15.85
C PHE A 188 -1.10 2.86 -16.99
N GLU A 189 -1.63 3.16 -18.16
CA GLU A 189 -0.92 3.52 -19.38
C GLU A 189 -0.25 4.90 -19.27
N GLU A 190 -0.83 5.78 -18.45
CA GLU A 190 -0.33 7.13 -18.16
C GLU A 190 0.59 7.17 -16.94
N CYS A 191 0.70 6.05 -16.20
CA CYS A 191 1.62 5.95 -15.07
C CYS A 191 3.06 5.85 -15.57
N LYS A 192 3.96 6.64 -14.97
CA LYS A 192 5.40 6.56 -15.26
C LYS A 192 5.93 5.17 -14.85
N PRO A 193 6.59 4.41 -15.75
CA PRO A 193 7.25 3.17 -15.38
C PRO A 193 8.40 3.47 -14.41
N VAL A 194 8.58 2.58 -13.43
CA VAL A 194 9.72 2.62 -12.52
C VAL A 194 10.71 1.57 -13.00
N ASN A 195 11.88 2.02 -13.46
CA ASN A 195 13.00 1.12 -13.73
C ASN A 195 13.65 0.80 -12.38
N ALA A 196 13.68 -0.48 -12.03
CA ALA A 196 14.44 -0.99 -10.88
C ALA A 196 15.92 -1.14 -11.25
#